data_AF-A0A925XAT3-F1
#
_entry.id   AF-A0A925XAT3-F1
#
_cell.length_a   1.000
_cell.length_b   1.000
_cell.length_c   1.000
_cell.angle_alpha   90.00
_cell.angle_beta   90.00
_cell.angle_gamma   90.00
#
_symmetry.space_group_name_H-M   'P 1'
#
loop_
_entity.id
_entity.type
_entity.pdbx_description
1 polymer ?
#
loop_
_entity_poly.entity_id
_entity_poly.type
_entity_poly.pdbx_seq_one_letter_code
_entity_poly.pdbx_strand_id
1 'polypeptide(L)'
;MQIPITQLLERNLITADNAQAGNYLHHKTVLITGAAGSVGSELARRMQALDVKQVLLLDYAESALYELEWELKHFFPALNFVSILANVADRKQIESIFADFKPEIIFHTAAYKQVPLLEKYPQQAVFTNIIGTKNIADLALEFGAEKMIFISTDKAVNPVSVMGVSKKLAEMYIQGLCQTKLT
;
A
#
# COMPACT_ATOMS: atom_id res chain seq x y z
N MET A 1 -34.31 9.05 8.22
CA MET A 1 -33.25 8.47 9.07
C MET A 1 -32.43 7.55 8.15
N GLN A 2 -31.28 8.02 7.65
CA GLN A 2 -30.41 7.18 6.80
C GLN A 2 -29.65 6.22 7.71
N ILE A 3 -29.90 4.92 7.57
CA ILE A 3 -29.16 3.89 8.28
C ILE A 3 -27.76 3.81 7.65
N PRO A 4 -26.67 3.97 8.41
CA PRO A 4 -25.32 3.79 7.90
C PRO A 4 -25.17 2.39 7.28
N ILE A 5 -24.56 2.28 6.10
CA ILE A 5 -24.41 1.00 5.39
C ILE A 5 -23.65 -0.06 6.22
N THR A 6 -22.85 0.41 7.19
CA THR A 6 -22.13 -0.40 8.17
C THR A 6 -23.05 -1.12 9.16
N GLN A 7 -24.28 -0.64 9.40
CA GLN A 7 -25.30 -1.36 10.17
C GLN A 7 -26.08 -2.36 9.32
N LEU A 8 -26.10 -2.19 8.00
CA LEU A 8 -26.76 -3.12 7.07
C LEU A 8 -25.87 -4.34 6.76
N LEU A 9 -24.55 -4.14 6.80
CA LEU A 9 -23.56 -5.20 6.66
C LEU A 9 -23.19 -5.68 8.07
N GLU A 10 -23.60 -6.89 8.46
CA GLU A 10 -23.19 -7.57 9.70
C GLU A 10 -21.70 -7.95 9.72
N ARG A 11 -20.81 -7.00 9.37
CA ARG A 11 -19.38 -7.16 9.57
C ARG A 11 -19.08 -6.90 11.03
N ASN A 12 -18.87 -7.98 11.78
CA ASN A 12 -18.07 -7.91 13.00
C ASN A 12 -16.71 -7.33 12.63
N LEU A 13 -16.52 -6.03 12.91
CA LEU A 13 -15.20 -5.42 12.86
C LEU A 13 -14.37 -6.17 13.89
N ILE A 14 -13.48 -7.03 13.42
CA ILE A 14 -12.47 -7.62 14.28
C ILE A 14 -11.74 -6.44 14.90
N THR A 15 -11.86 -6.26 16.22
CA THR A 15 -11.03 -5.34 16.97
C THR A 15 -9.61 -5.88 16.89
N ALA A 16 -8.89 -5.46 15.86
CA ALA A 16 -7.46 -5.73 15.75
C ALA A 16 -6.80 -5.23 17.03
N ASP A 17 -5.92 -6.04 17.60
CA ASP A 17 -5.19 -5.71 18.82
C ASP A 17 -4.23 -4.55 18.50
N ASN A 18 -4.74 -3.32 18.61
CA ASN A 18 -4.03 -2.08 18.26
C ASN A 18 -2.74 -1.93 19.07
N ALA A 19 -2.64 -2.56 20.25
CA ALA A 19 -1.45 -2.51 21.08
C ALA A 19 -0.25 -3.23 20.43
N GLN A 20 -0.47 -4.40 19.82
CA GLN A 20 0.61 -5.13 19.14
C GLN A 20 1.07 -4.42 17.87
N ALA A 21 0.11 -3.90 17.08
CA ALA A 21 0.43 -3.12 15.89
C ALA A 21 1.17 -1.82 16.24
N GLY A 22 0.76 -1.13 17.31
CA GLY A 22 1.42 0.10 17.77
C GLY A 22 2.85 -0.13 18.23
N ASN A 23 3.10 -1.18 19.02
CA ASN A 23 4.47 -1.52 19.45
C ASN A 23 5.39 -1.86 18.27
N TYR A 24 4.86 -2.52 17.23
CA TYR A 24 5.66 -2.91 16.07
C TYR A 24 6.02 -1.71 15.17
N LEU A 25 5.12 -0.74 15.05
CA LEU A 25 5.33 0.44 14.20
C LEU A 25 6.02 1.61 14.93
N HIS A 26 6.17 1.51 16.25
CA HIS A 26 6.76 2.54 17.09
C HIS A 26 8.16 2.95 16.59
N HIS A 27 8.33 4.25 16.36
CA HIS A 27 9.56 4.90 15.92
C HIS A 27 10.12 4.43 14.56
N LYS A 28 9.28 3.80 13.72
CA LYS A 28 9.67 3.33 12.40
C LYS A 28 9.31 4.31 11.28
N THR A 29 10.10 4.30 10.21
CA THR A 29 9.71 4.90 8.93
C THR A 29 8.78 3.95 8.17
N VAL A 30 7.56 4.40 7.88
CA VAL A 30 6.51 3.60 7.24
C VAL A 30 6.23 4.13 5.82
N LEU A 31 6.39 3.30 4.81
CA LEU A 31 6.00 3.60 3.43
C LEU A 31 4.60 3.05 3.12
N ILE A 32 3.70 3.90 2.65
CA ILE A 32 2.39 3.50 2.11
C ILE A 32 2.39 3.83 0.62
N THR A 33 2.39 2.81 -0.24
CA THR A 33 2.19 3.04 -1.69
C THR A 33 0.71 2.96 -2.02
N GLY A 34 0.25 3.72 -3.01
CA GLY A 34 -1.18 3.87 -3.29
C GLY A 34 -1.88 4.63 -2.15
N ALA A 35 -1.13 5.55 -1.52
CA ALA A 35 -1.56 6.25 -0.31
C ALA A 35 -2.85 7.04 -0.49
N ALA A 36 -3.12 7.57 -1.68
CA ALA A 36 -4.36 8.30 -1.97
C ALA A 36 -5.52 7.37 -2.35
N GLY A 37 -5.27 6.06 -2.50
CA GLY A 37 -6.30 5.05 -2.72
C GLY A 37 -7.12 4.78 -1.47
N SER A 38 -8.31 4.17 -1.64
CA SER A 38 -9.28 3.95 -0.56
C SER A 38 -8.73 3.21 0.67
N VAL A 39 -7.77 2.30 0.50
CA VAL A 39 -7.14 1.57 1.62
C VAL A 39 -5.94 2.34 2.16
N GLY A 40 -5.12 2.91 1.27
CA GLY A 40 -3.93 3.67 1.64
C GLY A 40 -4.25 4.90 2.49
N SER A 41 -5.32 5.62 2.16
CA SER A 41 -5.69 6.86 2.85
C SER A 41 -6.20 6.57 4.26
N GLU A 42 -7.00 5.52 4.42
CA GLU A 42 -7.44 5.04 5.73
C GLU A 42 -6.27 4.55 6.58
N LEU A 43 -5.30 3.83 5.99
CA LEU A 43 -4.07 3.46 6.70
C LEU A 43 -3.29 4.69 7.15
N ALA A 44 -3.13 5.69 6.27
CA ALA A 44 -2.43 6.93 6.57
C ALA A 44 -3.09 7.68 7.75
N ARG A 45 -4.43 7.77 7.77
CA ARG A 45 -5.16 8.35 8.90
C ARG A 45 -4.92 7.59 10.21
N ARG A 46 -4.88 6.27 10.16
CA ARG A 46 -4.66 5.44 11.36
C ARG A 46 -3.27 5.61 11.95
N MET A 47 -2.28 6.00 11.16
CA MET A 47 -0.93 6.26 11.67
C MET A 47 -0.89 7.38 12.71
N GLN A 48 -1.85 8.31 12.72
CA GLN A 48 -1.92 9.38 13.73
C GLN A 48 -2.04 8.86 15.17
N ALA A 49 -2.63 7.68 15.35
CA ALA A 49 -2.82 7.07 16.67
C ALA A 49 -1.58 6.29 17.14
N LEU A 50 -0.52 6.25 16.31
CA LEU A 50 0.68 5.46 16.52
C LEU A 50 1.89 6.39 16.58
N ASP A 51 2.84 6.11 17.46
CA ASP A 51 4.08 6.90 17.56
C ASP A 51 5.10 6.47 16.49
N VAL A 52 4.74 6.63 15.21
CA VAL A 52 5.61 6.34 14.07
C VAL A 52 6.61 7.48 13.85
N LYS A 53 7.83 7.17 13.44
CA LYS A 53 8.86 8.20 13.19
C LYS A 53 8.50 9.09 12.02
N GLN A 54 8.06 8.50 10.91
CA GLN A 54 7.65 9.21 9.71
C GLN A 54 6.78 8.31 8.81
N VAL A 55 5.77 8.89 8.17
CA VAL A 55 4.95 8.21 7.15
C VAL A 55 5.25 8.77 5.77
N LEU A 56 5.59 7.91 4.82
CA LEU A 56 5.81 8.26 3.42
C LEU A 56 4.55 7.89 2.64
N LEU A 57 3.88 8.89 2.07
CA LEU A 57 2.63 8.73 1.31
C LEU A 57 2.96 8.76 -0.18
N LEU A 58 3.14 7.58 -0.76
CA LEU A 58 3.50 7.45 -2.17
C LEU A 58 2.25 7.16 -3.01
N ASP A 59 1.96 8.02 -3.98
CA ASP A 59 0.92 7.79 -4.98
C ASP A 59 1.29 8.44 -6.31
N TYR A 60 0.68 7.96 -7.40
CA TYR A 60 0.84 8.56 -8.74
C TYR A 60 -0.28 9.56 -9.05
N ALA A 61 -1.42 9.47 -8.34
CA ALA A 61 -2.58 10.31 -8.55
C ALA A 61 -2.40 11.66 -7.84
N GLU A 62 -1.82 12.62 -8.56
CA GLU A 62 -1.46 13.96 -8.06
C GLU A 62 -2.58 14.64 -7.26
N SER A 63 -3.77 14.79 -7.85
CA SER A 63 -4.86 15.53 -7.18
C SER A 63 -5.36 14.80 -5.92
N ALA A 64 -5.45 13.46 -5.96
CA ALA A 64 -5.87 12.67 -4.80
C ALA A 64 -4.82 12.68 -3.68
N LEU A 65 -3.53 12.69 -4.03
CA LEU A 65 -2.45 12.81 -3.07
C LEU A 65 -2.43 14.19 -2.41
N TYR A 66 -2.67 15.25 -3.19
CA TYR A 66 -2.81 16.62 -2.67
C TYR A 66 -3.99 16.74 -1.70
N GLU A 67 -5.15 16.18 -2.05
CA GLU A 67 -6.32 16.15 -1.18
C GLU A 67 -6.03 15.42 0.14
N LEU A 68 -5.36 14.27 0.08
CA LEU A 68 -4.95 13.53 1.28
C LEU A 68 -3.96 14.33 2.13
N GLU A 69 -2.95 14.95 1.53
CA GLU A 69 -1.99 15.78 2.23
C GLU A 69 -2.67 16.95 2.95
N TRP A 70 -3.57 17.63 2.24
CA TRP A 70 -4.35 18.72 2.82
C TRP A 70 -5.15 18.22 4.03
N GLU A 71 -5.87 17.11 3.88
CA GLU A 71 -6.65 16.52 4.96
C GLU A 71 -5.77 16.18 6.17
N LEU A 72 -4.65 15.49 5.96
CA LEU A 72 -3.77 15.08 7.05
C LEU A 72 -3.14 16.28 7.78
N LYS A 73 -2.77 17.34 7.05
CA LYS A 73 -2.26 18.60 7.66
C LYS A 73 -3.30 19.28 8.54
N HIS A 74 -4.57 19.26 8.15
CA HIS A 74 -5.63 19.99 8.86
C HIS A 74 -6.18 19.20 10.05
N PHE A 75 -6.34 17.89 9.92
CA PHE A 75 -6.96 17.06 10.96
C PHE A 75 -5.95 16.32 11.85
N PHE A 76 -4.72 16.10 11.37
CA PHE A 76 -3.68 15.36 12.09
C PHE A 76 -2.33 16.10 12.08
N PRO A 77 -2.26 17.34 12.59
CA PRO A 77 -1.07 18.20 12.48
C PRO A 77 0.17 17.66 13.22
N ALA A 78 -0.01 16.72 14.14
CA ALA A 78 1.09 16.05 14.85
C ALA A 78 1.73 14.89 14.06
N LEU A 79 1.06 14.39 13.02
CA LEU A 79 1.57 13.29 12.21
C LEU A 79 2.77 13.77 11.37
N ASN A 80 3.94 13.18 11.58
CA ASN A 80 5.10 13.44 10.72
C ASN A 80 4.98 12.63 9.42
N PHE A 81 4.70 13.29 8.30
CA PHE A 81 4.57 12.63 7.01
C PHE A 81 5.18 13.43 5.85
N VAL A 82 5.46 12.72 4.75
CA VAL A 82 5.94 13.27 3.49
C VAL A 82 5.11 12.68 2.35
N SER A 83 4.53 13.54 1.51
CA SER A 83 3.87 13.14 0.27
C SER A 83 4.88 12.97 -0.86
N ILE A 84 4.78 11.88 -1.60
CA ILE A 84 5.70 11.51 -2.68
C ILE A 84 4.90 11.18 -3.93
N LEU A 85 4.95 12.07 -4.92
CA LEU A 85 4.34 11.83 -6.23
C LEU A 85 5.25 10.93 -7.07
N ALA A 86 4.94 9.65 -7.15
CA ALA A 86 5.77 8.66 -7.84
C ALA A 86 4.96 7.48 -8.38
N ASN A 87 5.46 6.87 -9.46
CA ASN A 87 4.88 5.64 -10.00
C ASN A 87 5.69 4.42 -9.55
N VAL A 88 5.04 3.45 -8.90
CA VAL A 88 5.67 2.20 -8.46
C VAL A 88 6.30 1.39 -9.60
N ALA A 89 5.85 1.59 -10.85
CA ALA A 89 6.44 0.94 -12.03
C ALA A 89 7.79 1.57 -12.44
N ASP A 90 8.10 2.80 -12.03
CA ASP A 90 9.39 3.45 -12.29
C ASP A 90 10.43 2.99 -11.27
N ARG A 91 11.17 1.94 -11.60
CA ARG A 91 12.15 1.35 -10.68
C ARG A 91 13.19 2.36 -10.17
N LYS A 92 13.71 3.23 -11.03
CA LYS A 92 14.78 4.18 -10.65
C LYS A 92 14.28 5.21 -9.66
N GLN A 93 13.06 5.71 -9.89
CA GLN A 93 12.45 6.67 -8.98
C GLN A 93 12.21 6.03 -7.60
N ILE A 94 11.67 4.80 -7.58
CA ILE A 94 11.44 4.07 -6.32
C ILE A 94 12.76 3.75 -5.61
N GLU A 95 13.80 3.35 -6.35
CA GLU A 95 15.13 3.10 -5.78
C GLU A 95 15.71 4.33 -5.09
N SER A 96 15.60 5.52 -5.69
CA SER A 96 16.00 6.78 -5.05
C SER A 96 15.24 7.02 -3.75
N ILE A 97 13.92 6.81 -3.75
CA ILE A 97 13.08 6.98 -2.56
C ILE A 97 13.51 6.01 -1.44
N PHE A 98 13.83 4.76 -1.79
CA PHE A 98 14.34 3.79 -0.82
C PHE A 98 15.70 4.19 -0.27
N ALA A 99 16.60 4.71 -1.11
CA ALA A 99 17.91 5.19 -0.69
C ALA A 99 17.83 6.39 0.26
N ASP A 100 16.93 7.34 -0.04
CA ASP A 100 16.77 8.58 0.71
C ASP A 100 16.08 8.35 2.07
N PHE A 101 15.01 7.55 2.09
CA PHE A 101 14.15 7.44 3.27
C PHE A 101 14.33 6.13 4.05
N LYS A 102 14.86 5.07 3.43
CA LYS A 102 15.09 3.74 4.03
C LYS A 102 13.87 3.23 4.83
N PRO A 103 12.71 3.01 4.17
CA PRO A 103 11.51 2.58 4.87
C PRO A 103 11.70 1.22 5.53
N GLU A 104 11.34 1.10 6.80
CA GLU A 104 11.43 -0.14 7.56
C GLU A 104 10.18 -1.01 7.35
N ILE A 105 9.01 -0.38 7.30
CA ILE A 105 7.72 -1.05 7.13
C ILE A 105 7.05 -0.53 5.87
N ILE A 106 6.55 -1.44 5.04
CA ILE A 106 5.94 -1.09 3.75
C ILE A 106 4.53 -1.65 3.69
N PHE A 107 3.54 -0.79 3.50
CA PHE A 107 2.18 -1.15 3.13
C PHE A 107 2.00 -0.95 1.63
N HIS A 108 2.03 -2.04 0.87
CA HIS A 108 1.86 -1.99 -0.57
C HIS A 108 0.38 -2.10 -0.96
N THR A 109 -0.25 -0.94 -1.19
CA THR A 109 -1.66 -0.82 -1.59
C THR A 109 -1.85 -0.33 -3.03
N ALA A 110 -0.77 0.07 -3.72
CA ALA A 110 -0.83 0.55 -5.10
C ALA A 110 -1.23 -0.57 -6.05
N ALA A 111 -2.40 -0.43 -6.69
CA ALA A 111 -2.86 -1.33 -7.74
C ALA A 111 -3.98 -0.67 -8.55
N TYR A 112 -4.05 -1.01 -9.84
CA TYR A 112 -5.26 -0.81 -10.61
C TYR A 112 -6.27 -1.92 -10.33
N LYS A 113 -7.52 -1.51 -10.11
CA LYS A 113 -8.63 -2.38 -9.68
C LYS A 113 -9.85 -2.39 -10.61
N GLN A 114 -9.92 -1.47 -11.57
CA GLN A 114 -11.10 -1.31 -12.42
C GLN A 114 -11.12 -2.34 -13.54
N VAL A 115 -11.84 -3.45 -13.34
CA VAL A 115 -11.90 -4.58 -14.27
C VAL A 115 -12.23 -4.13 -15.71
N PRO A 116 -13.31 -3.37 -15.98
CA PRO A 116 -13.65 -3.01 -17.37
C PRO A 116 -12.57 -2.20 -18.10
N LEU A 117 -11.77 -1.41 -17.36
CA LEU A 117 -10.66 -0.67 -17.94
C LEU A 117 -9.45 -1.56 -18.16
N LEU A 118 -9.14 -2.45 -17.23
CA LEU A 118 -7.99 -3.34 -17.34
C LEU A 118 -8.17 -4.44 -18.39
N GLU A 119 -9.40 -4.82 -18.72
CA GLU A 119 -9.66 -5.68 -19.89
C GLU A 119 -9.34 -4.94 -21.21
N LYS A 120 -9.56 -3.62 -21.27
CA LYS A 120 -9.21 -2.79 -22.44
C LYS A 120 -7.74 -2.43 -22.51
N TYR A 121 -7.10 -2.26 -21.36
CA TYR A 121 -5.71 -1.82 -21.23
C TYR A 121 -4.90 -2.76 -20.31
N PRO A 122 -4.73 -4.03 -20.69
CA PRO A 122 -4.11 -5.04 -19.83
C PRO A 122 -2.66 -4.74 -19.44
N GLN A 123 -1.94 -4.01 -20.29
CA GLN A 123 -0.57 -3.56 -20.01
C GLN A 123 -0.49 -2.71 -18.73
N GLN A 124 -1.55 -1.96 -18.40
CA GLN A 124 -1.57 -1.16 -17.18
C GLN A 124 -1.62 -2.03 -15.92
N ALA A 125 -2.32 -3.17 -15.98
CA ALA A 125 -2.31 -4.15 -14.90
C ALA A 125 -0.93 -4.80 -14.76
N VAL A 126 -0.25 -5.11 -15.88
CA VAL A 126 1.11 -5.66 -15.86
C VAL A 126 2.08 -4.67 -15.21
N PHE A 127 2.14 -3.42 -15.68
CA PHE A 127 3.09 -2.44 -15.17
C PHE A 127 2.85 -2.10 -13.70
N THR A 128 1.61 -1.81 -13.32
CA THR A 128 1.33 -1.37 -11.94
C THR A 128 1.26 -2.55 -10.98
N ASN A 129 0.43 -3.55 -11.28
CA ASN A 129 0.14 -4.61 -10.31
C ASN A 129 1.26 -5.64 -10.23
N ILE A 130 1.95 -5.94 -11.33
CA ILE A 130 3.02 -6.96 -11.36
C ILE A 130 4.39 -6.29 -11.21
N ILE A 131 4.78 -5.44 -12.16
CA ILE A 131 6.12 -4.82 -12.16
C ILE A 131 6.27 -3.86 -10.97
N GLY A 132 5.25 -3.07 -10.66
CA GLY A 132 5.24 -2.21 -9.48
C GLY A 132 5.40 -2.99 -8.19
N THR A 133 4.66 -4.09 -8.02
CA THR A 133 4.84 -4.99 -6.87
C THR A 133 6.24 -5.57 -6.81
N LYS A 134 6.78 -6.04 -7.95
CA LYS A 134 8.14 -6.57 -8.04
C LYS A 134 9.18 -5.53 -7.61
N ASN A 135 9.08 -4.30 -8.09
CA ASN A 135 10.01 -3.23 -7.75
C ASN A 135 10.01 -2.97 -6.23
N ILE A 136 8.82 -2.82 -5.63
CA ILE A 136 8.70 -2.57 -4.19
C ILE A 136 9.23 -3.75 -3.38
N ALA A 137 8.91 -4.99 -3.77
CA ALA A 137 9.37 -6.18 -3.06
C ALA A 137 10.88 -6.38 -3.16
N ASP A 138 11.46 -6.18 -4.35
CA ASP A 138 12.91 -6.29 -4.56
C ASP A 138 13.65 -5.23 -3.75
N LEU A 139 13.21 -3.97 -3.83
CA LEU A 139 13.86 -2.86 -3.12
C LEU A 139 13.67 -2.96 -1.61
N ALA A 140 12.54 -3.50 -1.13
CA ALA A 140 12.35 -3.84 0.27
C ALA A 140 13.43 -4.82 0.76
N LEU A 141 13.77 -5.83 -0.05
CA LEU A 141 14.82 -6.78 0.30
C LEU A 141 16.21 -6.16 0.21
N GLU A 142 16.48 -5.43 -0.87
CA GLU A 142 17.77 -4.81 -1.16
C GLU A 142 18.17 -3.77 -0.09
N PHE A 143 17.22 -2.95 0.35
CA PHE A 143 17.45 -1.92 1.37
C PHE A 143 17.17 -2.39 2.81
N GLY A 144 16.86 -3.68 3.00
CA GLY A 144 16.70 -4.27 4.32
C GLY A 144 15.46 -3.82 5.10
N ALA A 145 14.35 -3.54 4.41
CA ALA A 145 13.07 -3.31 5.06
C ALA A 145 12.68 -4.54 5.90
N GLU A 146 12.19 -4.30 7.12
CA GLU A 146 11.86 -5.36 8.06
C GLU A 146 10.64 -6.16 7.60
N LYS A 147 9.64 -5.46 7.02
CA LYS A 147 8.40 -6.10 6.60
C LYS A 147 7.69 -5.34 5.50
N MET A 148 7.27 -6.09 4.49
CA MET A 148 6.32 -5.64 3.48
C MET A 148 4.98 -6.35 3.70
N ILE A 149 3.92 -5.57 3.85
CA ILE A 149 2.54 -6.02 3.89
C ILE A 149 1.91 -5.73 2.52
N PHE A 150 1.58 -6.79 1.79
CA PHE A 150 0.89 -6.69 0.51
C PHE A 150 -0.62 -6.82 0.69
N ILE A 151 -1.37 -5.82 0.22
CA ILE A 151 -2.84 -5.89 0.27
C ILE A 151 -3.36 -6.60 -0.98
N SER A 152 -4.00 -7.75 -0.79
CA SER A 152 -4.64 -8.52 -1.86
C SER A 152 -6.18 -8.42 -1.84
N THR A 153 -6.84 -9.16 -2.74
CA THR A 153 -8.29 -9.14 -2.97
C THR A 153 -8.81 -10.56 -3.17
N ASP A 154 -10.04 -10.79 -2.74
CA ASP A 154 -10.88 -11.96 -3.04
C ASP A 154 -10.86 -12.37 -4.53
N LYS A 155 -10.68 -11.42 -5.45
CA LYS A 155 -10.59 -11.66 -6.90
C LYS A 155 -9.32 -12.38 -7.38
N ALA A 156 -8.34 -12.59 -6.49
CA ALA A 156 -7.12 -13.34 -6.79
C ALA A 156 -7.25 -14.86 -6.55
N VAL A 157 -8.33 -15.33 -5.90
CA VAL A 157 -8.49 -16.75 -5.53
C VAL A 157 -8.78 -17.63 -6.76
N ASN A 158 -9.71 -17.22 -7.62
CA ASN A 158 -10.03 -17.86 -8.91
C ASN A 158 -10.19 -16.77 -9.98
N PRO A 159 -9.09 -16.23 -10.53
CA PRO A 159 -9.15 -15.05 -11.36
C PRO A 159 -9.76 -15.36 -12.73
N VAL A 160 -10.82 -14.62 -13.09
CA VAL A 160 -11.47 -14.64 -14.42
C VAL A 160 -11.27 -13.32 -15.19
N SER A 161 -10.42 -12.43 -14.69
CA SER A 161 -10.13 -11.12 -15.28
C SER A 161 -8.64 -10.82 -15.25
N VAL A 162 -8.19 -9.93 -16.14
CA VAL A 162 -6.82 -9.42 -16.19
C VAL A 162 -6.39 -8.85 -14.84
N MET A 163 -7.29 -8.12 -14.19
CA MET A 163 -7.05 -7.58 -12.84
C MET A 163 -6.76 -8.70 -11.84
N GLY A 164 -7.62 -9.72 -11.78
CA GLY A 164 -7.44 -10.86 -10.89
C GLY A 164 -6.15 -11.63 -11.15
N VAL A 165 -5.86 -11.93 -12.42
CA VAL A 165 -4.64 -12.64 -12.83
C VAL A 165 -3.40 -11.84 -12.44
N SER A 166 -3.38 -10.53 -12.70
CA SER A 166 -2.25 -9.66 -12.36
C SER A 166 -1.97 -9.64 -10.85
N LYS A 167 -3.00 -9.61 -10.01
CA LYS A 167 -2.84 -9.70 -8.54
C LYS A 167 -2.37 -11.08 -8.11
N LYS A 168 -2.85 -12.15 -8.73
CA LYS A 168 -2.38 -13.51 -8.43
C LYS A 168 -0.90 -13.69 -8.75
N LEU A 169 -0.44 -13.17 -9.89
CA LEU A 169 0.97 -13.19 -10.25
C LEU A 169 1.83 -12.38 -9.26
N ALA A 170 1.33 -11.23 -8.82
CA ALA A 170 1.99 -10.42 -7.79
C ALA A 170 2.09 -11.16 -6.44
N GLU A 171 1.04 -11.87 -6.01
CA GLU A 171 1.09 -12.73 -4.82
C GLU A 171 2.14 -13.84 -4.95
N MET A 172 2.13 -14.56 -6.08
CA MET A 172 3.07 -15.65 -6.34
C MET A 172 4.52 -15.15 -6.33
N TYR A 173 4.76 -13.96 -6.88
CA TYR A 173 6.08 -13.33 -6.86
C TYR A 173 6.58 -13.08 -5.43
N ILE A 174 5.75 -12.44 -4.59
CA ILE A 174 6.07 -12.17 -3.19
C ILE A 174 6.28 -13.48 -2.41
N GLN A 175 5.42 -14.48 -2.63
CA GLN A 175 5.55 -15.78 -1.98
C GLN A 175 6.84 -16.49 -2.37
N GLY A 176 7.24 -16.42 -3.64
CA GLY A 176 8.52 -16.95 -4.12
C GLY A 176 9.71 -16.31 -3.41
N LEU A 177 9.71 -14.98 -3.28
CA LEU A 177 10.76 -14.25 -2.55
C LEU A 177 10.87 -14.66 -1.07
N CYS A 178 9.73 -14.87 -0.40
CA CYS A 178 9.71 -15.34 0.98
C CYS A 178 10.29 -16.76 1.12
N GLN A 179 10.04 -17.64 0.15
CA GLN A 179 10.51 -19.03 0.18
C GLN A 179 12.02 -19.14 -0.10
N THR A 180 12.57 -18.34 -1.02
CA THR A 180 14.02 -18.34 -1.33
C THR A 180 14.88 -17.93 -0.13
N LYS A 181 14.34 -17.18 0.84
CA LYS A 181 15.04 -16.82 2.08
C LYS A 181 15.10 -17.94 3.13
N LEU A 182 14.30 -19.00 2.99
CA LEU A 182 14.23 -20.12 3.94
C LEU A 182 15.17 -21.28 3.57
N THR A 183 15.87 -21.18 2.45
CA THR A 183 16.90 -22.11 1.95
C THR A 183 18.26 -21.45 1.92
#